data_AF-A0A818N2U1-F1
#
_entry.id   AF-A0A818N2U1-F1
#
_cell.length_a   1.000
_cell.length_b   1.000
_cell.length_c   1.000
_cell.angle_alpha   90.00
_cell.angle_beta   90.00
_cell.angle_gamma   90.00
#
_symmetry.space_group_name_H-M   'P 1'
#
loop_
_entity.id
_entity.type
_entity.pdbx_description
1 polymer ?
#
loop_
_entity_poly.entity_id
_entity_poly.type
_entity_poly.pdbx_seq_one_letter_code
_entity_poly.pdbx_strand_id
1 'polypeptide(L)'
;MTSSHVTNSCSTRLLSKNDNNKPLRAIESFLVNCEASFSSNSSSTSANNTFTIQQEIGYYTSSIDKETDFESFWKINQQNLPGLTNLARYYCMMPATSVASESAFSVAGYIQRKTRSSLSPTTLRYLMLLRDYEISDFTSN
;
A
#
# COMPACT_ATOMS: atom_id res chain seq x y z
N MET A 1 -41.50 -19.34 -0.32
CA MET A 1 -40.99 -19.20 -1.71
C MET A 1 -41.16 -17.71 -2.04
N THR A 2 -40.15 -16.89 -2.29
CA THR A 2 -38.81 -17.10 -2.86
C THR A 2 -37.85 -16.02 -2.36
N SER A 3 -36.58 -16.40 -2.29
CA SER A 3 -35.40 -15.56 -2.07
C SER A 3 -35.35 -14.36 -3.03
N SER A 4 -34.94 -13.19 -2.53
CA SER A 4 -34.47 -12.08 -3.37
C SER A 4 -33.01 -11.81 -3.03
N HIS A 5 -32.14 -12.40 -3.84
CA HIS A 5 -30.73 -12.06 -3.96
C HIS A 5 -30.57 -10.56 -4.26
N VAL A 6 -29.81 -9.85 -3.43
CA VAL A 6 -29.26 -8.53 -3.79
C VAL A 6 -27.91 -8.79 -4.45
N THR A 7 -27.88 -8.81 -5.78
CA THR A 7 -26.64 -8.72 -6.53
C THR A 7 -26.30 -7.23 -6.69
N ASN A 8 -25.34 -6.74 -5.91
CA ASN A 8 -24.70 -5.46 -6.19
C ASN A 8 -23.73 -5.67 -7.37
N SER A 9 -24.29 -5.69 -8.58
CA SER A 9 -23.50 -5.57 -9.80
C SER A 9 -22.91 -4.16 -9.85
N CYS A 10 -21.58 -4.08 -9.71
CA CYS A 10 -20.81 -2.87 -9.91
C CYS A 10 -20.89 -2.47 -11.39
N SER A 11 -21.93 -1.72 -11.75
CA SER A 11 -21.99 -1.05 -13.04
C SER A 11 -21.05 0.15 -13.01
N THR A 12 -19.90 0.00 -13.68
CA THR A 12 -19.04 1.12 -14.05
C THR A 12 -19.87 2.09 -14.88
N ARG A 13 -20.04 3.31 -14.37
CA ARG A 13 -20.74 4.39 -15.04
C ARG A 13 -19.89 4.82 -16.24
N LEU A 14 -20.12 4.23 -17.41
CA LEU A 14 -19.59 4.72 -18.68
C LEU A 14 -20.21 6.09 -18.97
N LEU A 15 -19.45 7.15 -18.67
CA LEU A 15 -19.75 8.49 -19.16
C LEU A 15 -19.13 8.61 -20.56
N SER A 16 -19.97 8.40 -21.57
CA SER A 16 -19.65 8.74 -22.97
C SER A 16 -19.92 10.22 -23.21
N LYS A 17 -18.85 11.00 -23.43
CA LYS A 17 -18.68 11.98 -24.52
C LYS A 17 -17.44 12.86 -24.27
N ASN A 18 -16.40 12.58 -25.06
CA ASN A 18 -15.47 13.51 -25.70
C ASN A 18 -14.93 14.71 -24.89
N ASP A 19 -13.76 14.52 -24.28
CA ASP A 19 -12.70 15.54 -24.23
C ASP A 19 -11.34 14.82 -24.17
N ASN A 20 -10.60 14.94 -25.26
CA ASN A 20 -9.47 14.08 -25.62
C ASN A 20 -8.30 14.15 -24.63
N ASN A 21 -7.92 12.97 -24.10
CA ASN A 21 -6.59 12.58 -23.62
C ASN A 21 -6.05 13.16 -22.29
N LYS A 22 -6.82 13.93 -21.52
CA LYS A 22 -6.31 14.52 -20.25
C LYS A 22 -6.00 13.50 -19.13
N PRO A 23 -6.89 12.56 -18.75
CA PRO A 23 -6.62 11.66 -17.62
C PRO A 23 -5.56 10.61 -17.94
N LEU A 24 -5.51 10.12 -19.19
CA LEU A 24 -4.49 9.15 -19.62
C LEU A 24 -3.08 9.76 -19.59
N ARG A 25 -2.92 11.01 -20.05
CA ARG A 25 -1.65 11.73 -20.02
C ARG A 25 -1.15 11.98 -18.59
N ALA A 26 -2.06 12.25 -17.66
CA ALA A 26 -1.70 12.45 -16.26
C ALA A 26 -1.10 11.17 -15.64
N ILE A 27 -1.73 10.01 -15.88
CA ILE A 27 -1.23 8.71 -15.38
C ILE A 27 0.09 8.33 -16.07
N GLU A 28 0.20 8.49 -17.39
CA GLU A 28 1.45 8.24 -18.11
C GLU A 28 2.60 9.12 -17.60
N SER A 29 2.35 10.41 -17.39
CA SER A 29 3.37 11.33 -16.87
C SER A 29 3.79 11.00 -15.43
N PHE A 30 2.85 10.50 -14.61
CA PHE A 30 3.15 10.04 -13.26
C PHE A 30 4.06 8.81 -13.28
N LEU A 31 3.75 7.82 -14.13
CA LEU A 31 4.56 6.60 -14.27
C LEU A 31 5.98 6.90 -14.78
N VAL A 32 6.10 7.76 -15.80
CA VAL A 32 7.39 8.19 -16.35
C VAL A 32 8.22 8.94 -15.29
N ASN A 33 7.58 9.79 -14.48
CA ASN A 33 8.27 10.53 -13.42
C ASN A 33 8.71 9.61 -12.26
N CYS A 34 7.94 8.56 -11.95
CA CYS A 34 8.37 7.51 -11.02
C CYS A 34 9.59 6.74 -11.54
N GLU A 35 9.62 6.38 -12.82
CA GLU A 35 10.75 5.66 -13.44
C GLU A 35 12.04 6.50 -13.45
N ALA A 36 11.92 7.80 -13.75
CA ALA A 36 13.03 8.75 -13.67
C ALA A 36 13.60 8.91 -12.25
N SER A 37 12.73 8.85 -11.24
CA SER A 37 13.13 8.90 -9.83
C SER A 37 13.89 7.65 -9.39
N PHE A 38 13.59 6.48 -9.99
CA PHE A 38 14.27 5.22 -9.70
C PHE A 38 15.64 5.12 -10.38
N SER A 39 15.78 5.64 -11.60
CA SER A 39 17.06 5.61 -12.34
C SER A 39 18.11 6.59 -11.78
N SER A 40 17.69 7.67 -11.12
CA SER A 40 18.59 8.75 -10.69
C SER A 40 19.41 8.46 -9.42
N ASN A 41 19.31 7.26 -8.84
CA ASN A 41 20.11 6.86 -7.67
C ASN A 41 21.28 5.92 -7.98
N SER A 42 21.63 5.76 -9.27
CA SER A 42 22.68 4.85 -9.74
C SER A 42 23.96 5.60 -10.16
N SER A 43 24.51 6.45 -9.29
CA SER A 43 25.85 7.04 -9.49
C SER A 43 26.64 7.09 -8.18
N SER A 44 27.34 5.97 -7.94
CA SER A 44 28.62 5.80 -7.23
C SER A 44 29.11 6.89 -6.26
N THR A 45 29.18 6.53 -4.97
CA THR A 45 30.25 7.00 -4.06
C THR A 45 30.97 5.80 -3.44
N SER A 46 32.30 5.86 -3.50
CA SER A 46 33.30 4.85 -3.16
C SER A 46 33.38 4.48 -1.67
N ALA A 47 33.80 3.24 -1.42
CA ALA A 47 34.53 2.75 -0.24
C ALA A 47 33.80 2.63 1.12
N ASN A 48 32.71 1.87 1.16
CA ASN A 48 32.36 1.02 2.31
C ASN A 48 32.17 -0.40 1.74
N ASN A 49 32.34 -1.50 2.49
CA ASN A 49 32.11 -2.87 1.99
C ASN A 49 30.63 -3.12 1.61
N THR A 50 30.15 -2.49 0.54
CA THR A 50 28.79 -2.62 0.03
C THR A 50 28.81 -3.74 -0.98
N PHE A 51 28.15 -4.84 -0.62
CA PHE A 51 27.88 -5.95 -1.52
C PHE A 51 27.19 -5.41 -2.78
N THR A 52 27.67 -5.79 -3.96
CA THR A 52 27.01 -5.41 -5.21
C THR A 52 25.63 -6.08 -5.23
N ILE A 53 24.58 -5.43 -5.76
CA ILE A 53 23.22 -5.98 -5.83
C ILE A 53 23.20 -7.42 -6.38
N GLN A 54 24.04 -7.71 -7.37
CA GLN A 54 24.20 -9.05 -7.95
C GLN A 54 24.69 -10.09 -6.93
N GLN A 55 25.66 -9.71 -6.10
CA GLN A 55 26.16 -10.58 -5.05
C GLN A 55 25.04 -10.79 -4.01
N GLU A 56 24.30 -9.74 -3.67
CA GLU A 56 23.21 -9.75 -2.69
C GLU A 56 22.09 -10.72 -3.06
N ILE A 57 21.67 -10.68 -4.32
CA ILE A 57 20.70 -11.62 -4.90
C ILE A 57 21.25 -13.06 -4.86
N GLY A 58 22.54 -13.24 -5.16
CA GLY A 58 23.20 -14.55 -5.09
C GLY A 58 23.19 -15.12 -3.68
N TYR A 59 23.53 -14.32 -2.68
CA TYR A 59 23.46 -14.70 -1.27
C TYR A 59 22.03 -15.09 -0.87
N TYR A 60 21.05 -14.21 -1.12
CA TYR A 60 19.64 -14.49 -0.82
C TYR A 60 19.15 -15.81 -1.43
N THR A 61 19.48 -16.07 -2.69
CA THR A 61 19.05 -17.29 -3.39
C THR A 61 19.69 -18.55 -2.79
N SER A 62 20.91 -18.45 -2.26
CA SER A 62 21.61 -19.56 -1.60
C SER A 62 21.22 -19.76 -0.13
N SER A 63 20.75 -18.70 0.54
CA SER A 63 20.49 -18.65 1.98
C SER A 63 19.01 -18.79 2.33
N ILE A 64 18.11 -18.79 1.35
CA ILE A 64 16.68 -18.91 1.61
C ILE A 64 16.32 -20.34 2.04
N ASP A 65 15.80 -20.45 3.26
CA ASP A 65 15.21 -21.66 3.79
C ASP A 65 13.68 -21.48 3.87
N LYS A 66 12.93 -22.52 3.48
CA LYS A 66 11.46 -22.47 3.40
C LYS A 66 10.79 -22.58 4.77
N GLU A 67 11.53 -23.06 5.77
CA GLU A 67 11.04 -23.29 7.13
C GLU A 67 11.26 -22.07 8.04
N THR A 68 11.98 -21.04 7.59
CA THR A 68 12.28 -19.85 8.39
C THR A 68 11.15 -18.82 8.32
N ASP A 69 10.78 -18.29 9.49
CA ASP A 69 9.83 -17.17 9.60
C ASP A 69 10.33 -15.94 8.81
N PHE A 70 9.41 -15.31 8.06
CA PHE A 70 9.72 -14.21 7.14
C PHE A 70 10.36 -13.02 7.87
N GLU A 71 9.78 -12.59 9.00
CA GLU A 71 10.27 -11.42 9.72
C GLU A 71 11.65 -11.70 10.35
N SER A 72 11.80 -12.88 10.92
CA SER A 72 13.04 -13.34 11.53
C SER A 72 14.19 -13.41 10.53
N PHE A 73 13.93 -13.91 9.31
CA PHE A 73 14.91 -13.95 8.23
C PHE A 73 15.46 -12.55 7.89
N TRP A 74 14.58 -11.57 7.67
CA TRP A 74 15.00 -10.22 7.28
C TRP A 74 15.70 -9.46 8.41
N LYS A 75 15.30 -9.68 9.67
CA LYS A 75 15.98 -9.09 10.83
C LYS A 75 17.42 -9.56 10.97
N ILE A 76 17.67 -10.86 10.78
CA ILE A 76 19.01 -11.45 10.92
C ILE A 76 19.89 -11.02 9.73
N ASN A 77 19.33 -11.01 8.52
CA ASN A 77 20.09 -10.77 7.30
C ASN A 77 20.19 -9.29 6.90
N GLN A 78 19.65 -8.35 7.71
CA GLN A 78 19.63 -6.92 7.38
C GLN A 78 21.02 -6.34 7.06
N GLN A 79 22.08 -6.82 7.73
CA GLN A 79 23.45 -6.35 7.50
C GLN A 79 24.06 -6.93 6.21
N ASN A 80 23.68 -8.15 5.83
CA ASN A 80 24.20 -8.84 4.65
C ASN A 80 23.37 -8.53 3.38
N LEU A 81 22.10 -8.19 3.56
CA LEU A 81 21.11 -7.90 2.53
C LEU A 81 20.52 -6.48 2.68
N PRO A 82 21.33 -5.41 2.67
CA PRO A 82 20.82 -4.06 2.92
C PRO A 82 19.84 -3.55 1.85
N GLY A 83 20.05 -3.88 0.57
CA GLY A 83 19.20 -3.45 -0.54
C GLY A 83 17.90 -4.24 -0.61
N LEU A 84 17.99 -5.56 -0.52
CA LEU A 84 16.85 -6.47 -0.53
C LEU A 84 15.98 -6.29 0.71
N THR A 85 16.57 -6.07 1.90
CA THR A 85 15.78 -5.81 3.12
C THR A 85 14.96 -4.52 3.00
N ASN A 86 15.54 -3.48 2.42
CA ASN A 86 14.80 -2.23 2.19
C ASN A 86 13.66 -2.42 1.18
N LEU A 87 13.92 -3.19 0.12
CA LEU A 87 12.90 -3.56 -0.87
C LEU A 87 11.77 -4.38 -0.23
N ALA A 88 12.12 -5.42 0.55
CA ALA A 88 11.16 -6.26 1.24
C ALA A 88 10.28 -5.44 2.19
N ARG A 89 10.88 -4.54 2.98
CA ARG A 89 10.14 -3.61 3.84
C ARG A 89 9.17 -2.74 3.05
N TYR A 90 9.60 -2.19 1.93
CA TYR A 90 8.75 -1.36 1.07
C TYR A 90 7.54 -2.15 0.53
N TYR A 91 7.76 -3.36 0.03
CA TYR A 91 6.68 -4.22 -0.46
C TYR A 91 5.75 -4.67 0.68
N CYS A 92 6.28 -4.97 1.87
CA CYS A 92 5.45 -5.36 3.02
C CYS A 92 4.61 -4.22 3.60
N MET A 93 4.97 -2.95 3.35
CA MET A 93 4.15 -1.80 3.73
C MET A 93 2.90 -1.65 2.84
N MET A 94 2.91 -2.25 1.65
CA MET A 94 1.77 -2.20 0.75
C MET A 94 0.73 -3.24 1.19
N PRO A 95 -0.52 -2.83 1.48
CA PRO A 95 -1.57 -3.79 1.78
C PRO A 95 -1.82 -4.66 0.55
N ALA A 96 -1.81 -5.98 0.73
CA ALA A 96 -2.07 -6.92 -0.36
C ALA A 96 -3.52 -6.84 -0.89
N THR A 97 -4.44 -6.29 -0.11
CA THR A 97 -5.86 -6.22 -0.44
C THR A 97 -6.46 -4.85 -0.10
N SER A 98 -7.56 -4.50 -0.77
CA SER A 98 -8.40 -3.33 -0.46
C SER A 98 -9.23 -3.50 0.82
N VAL A 99 -9.13 -4.62 1.55
CA VAL A 99 -9.99 -4.90 2.70
C VAL A 99 -9.90 -3.81 3.78
N ALA A 100 -8.70 -3.28 4.02
CA ALA A 100 -8.50 -2.20 4.98
C ALA A 100 -9.22 -0.90 4.55
N SER A 101 -9.12 -0.54 3.26
CA SER A 101 -9.79 0.66 2.74
C SER A 101 -11.31 0.48 2.67
N GLU A 102 -11.80 -0.69 2.27
CA GLU A 102 -13.24 -1.03 2.28
C GLU A 102 -13.83 -0.99 3.69
N SER A 103 -13.11 -1.53 4.68
CA SER A 103 -13.50 -1.44 6.09
C SER A 103 -13.56 0.01 6.57
N ALA A 104 -12.53 0.81 6.26
CA ALA A 104 -12.52 2.23 6.59
C ALA A 104 -13.70 2.97 5.95
N PHE A 105 -14.01 2.73 4.67
CA PHE A 105 -15.15 3.34 3.98
C PHE A 105 -16.50 2.90 4.53
N SER A 106 -16.63 1.62 4.88
CA SER A 106 -17.85 1.09 5.52
C SER A 106 -18.12 1.79 6.85
N VAL A 107 -17.07 2.00 7.67
CA VAL A 107 -17.18 2.74 8.93
C VAL A 107 -17.45 4.22 8.68
N ALA A 108 -16.83 4.84 7.68
CA ALA A 108 -17.12 6.22 7.30
C ALA A 108 -18.62 6.38 6.98
N GLY A 109 -19.16 5.47 6.16
CA GLY A 109 -20.57 5.41 5.79
C GLY A 109 -21.49 5.16 6.98
N TYR A 110 -21.04 4.35 7.94
CA TYR A 110 -21.74 4.13 9.22
C TYR A 110 -21.84 5.42 10.05
N ILE A 111 -20.74 6.17 10.17
CA ILE A 111 -20.68 7.44 10.93
C ILE A 111 -21.56 8.51 10.25
N GLN A 112 -21.62 8.52 8.93
CA GLN A 112 -22.35 9.51 8.12
C GLN A 112 -23.87 9.21 7.94
N ARG A 113 -24.48 8.28 8.70
CA ARG A 113 -25.91 7.93 8.53
C ARG A 113 -26.88 9.13 8.59
N LYS A 114 -28.10 8.95 8.03
CA LYS A 114 -29.14 9.99 7.83
C LYS A 114 -29.48 10.88 9.04
N THR A 115 -29.22 10.47 10.27
CA THR A 115 -29.43 11.28 11.50
C THR A 115 -28.26 12.21 11.84
N ARG A 116 -27.13 12.11 11.13
CA ARG A 116 -25.93 12.96 11.22
C ARG A 116 -25.46 13.45 9.84
N SER A 117 -26.37 13.59 8.88
CA SER A 117 -26.08 13.99 7.49
C SER A 117 -25.51 15.42 7.34
N SER A 118 -25.53 16.23 8.40
CA SER A 118 -24.94 17.59 8.43
C SER A 118 -23.47 17.61 8.88
N LEU A 119 -22.83 16.46 9.05
CA LEU A 119 -21.43 16.41 9.47
C LEU A 119 -20.51 16.96 8.38
N SER A 120 -19.66 17.92 8.71
CA SER A 120 -18.66 18.42 7.75
C SER A 120 -17.64 17.31 7.41
N PRO A 121 -17.11 17.25 6.17
CA PRO A 121 -16.07 16.28 5.80
C PRO A 121 -14.85 16.34 6.71
N THR A 122 -14.51 17.54 7.18
CA THR A 122 -13.43 17.79 8.13
C THR A 122 -13.69 17.11 9.47
N THR A 123 -14.90 17.26 10.03
CA THR A 123 -15.28 16.62 11.29
C THR A 123 -15.32 15.10 11.15
N LEU A 124 -15.82 14.58 10.03
CA LEU A 124 -15.81 13.13 9.74
C LEU A 124 -14.38 12.57 9.77
N ARG A 125 -13.43 13.25 9.12
CA ARG A 125 -12.02 12.85 9.11
C ARG A 125 -11.43 12.77 10.52
N TYR A 126 -11.71 13.76 11.38
CA TYR A 126 -11.25 13.74 12.77
C TYR A 126 -11.86 12.60 13.57
N LEU A 127 -13.15 12.30 13.38
CA LEU A 127 -13.79 11.17 14.05
C LEU A 127 -13.18 9.82 13.62
N MET A 128 -12.86 9.66 12.34
CA MET A 128 -12.19 8.45 11.85
C MET A 128 -10.79 8.31 12.46
N LEU A 129 -10.00 9.39 12.50
CA LEU A 129 -8.67 9.40 13.10
C LEU A 129 -8.71 9.05 14.60
N LEU A 130 -9.62 9.66 15.36
CA LEU A 130 -9.77 9.40 16.79
C LEU A 130 -10.15 7.94 17.08
N ARG A 131 -11.10 7.41 16.31
CA ARG A 131 -11.50 6.01 16.42
C ARG A 131 -10.31 5.07 16.17
N ASP A 132 -9.57 5.30 15.09
CA ASP A 132 -8.47 4.40 14.71
C ASP A 132 -7.32 4.44 15.74
N TYR A 133 -7.09 5.60 16.39
CA TYR A 133 -6.12 5.75 17.47
C TYR A 133 -6.53 5.03 18.76
N GLU A 134 -7.80 5.14 19.17
CA GLU A 134 -8.30 4.43 20.36
C GLU A 134 -8.19 2.90 20.19
N ILE A 135 -8.40 2.38 18.97
CA ILE A 135 -8.31 0.94 18.70
C ILE A 135 -6.86 0.44 18.85
N SER A 136 -5.86 1.20 18.40
CA SER A 136 -4.45 0.77 18.51
C SER A 136 -3.97 0.64 19.96
N ASP A 137 -4.43 1.51 20.86
CA ASP A 137 -4.04 1.50 22.27
C ASP A 137 -4.56 0.28 23.03
N PHE A 138 -5.74 -0.26 22.66
CA PHE A 138 -6.30 -1.47 23.28
C PHE A 138 -5.70 -2.78 22.75
N THR A 139 -5.12 -2.77 21.55
CA THR A 139 -4.51 -3.97 20.93
C THR A 139 -3.03 -4.16 21.29
N SER A 140 -2.42 -3.18 21.96
CA SER A 140 -0.98 -3.16 22.25
C SER A 140 -0.62 -3.66 23.66
N ASN A 141 -1.51 -4.40 24.32
CA ASN A 141 -1.34 -4.97 25.66
C ASN A 141 -1.37 -6.51 25.62
#